data_AF-A0A4Q2XTC7-F1
#
_entry.id   AF-A0A4Q2XTC7-F1
#
_cell.length_a   1.000
_cell.length_b   1.000
_cell.length_c   1.000
_cell.angle_alpha   90.00
_cell.angle_beta   90.00
_cell.angle_gamma   90.00
#
_symmetry.space_group_name_H-M   'P 1'
#
loop_
_entity.id
_entity.type
_entity.pdbx_description
1 polymer ?
#
loop_
_entity_poly.entity_id
_entity_poly.type
_entity_poly.pdbx_seq_one_letter_code
_entity_poly.pdbx_strand_id
1 'polypeptide(L)'
;MIILRPLAALACLLTLSRPGSLSAGLTVLKAPAGCVSFGAGVTALPNGNFVVTDRAWGATETSPGRGAVFLYDGATLKVISTLTGGAPGDFIGYSVTVLTNGNFVITSPEWNGRRGAITWADGAKGVQGEISAANSLIGTMPAEWFEPILVTALPDGNYVTQCSAWNEFRGAVTPGNGVSGTVGEISAASRLSAWAAEESPR
;
A
#
# COMPACT_ATOMS: atom_id res chain seq x y z
N MET A 1 10.87 -27.02 82.56
CA MET A 1 11.58 -26.00 81.76
C MET A 1 11.45 -26.39 80.29
N ILE A 2 10.36 -25.97 79.66
CA ILE A 2 10.03 -26.27 78.25
C ILE A 2 10.34 -24.99 77.48
N ILE A 3 11.32 -25.06 76.59
CA ILE A 3 11.79 -23.93 75.78
C ILE A 3 10.90 -23.84 74.53
N LEU A 4 9.99 -22.86 74.50
CA LEU A 4 9.29 -22.45 73.29
C LEU A 4 10.25 -21.60 72.43
N ARG A 5 10.52 -22.04 71.20
CA ARG A 5 11.18 -21.23 70.17
C ARG A 5 10.11 -20.50 69.35
N PRO A 6 10.22 -19.18 69.09
CA PRO A 6 9.29 -18.51 68.19
C PRO A 6 9.66 -18.83 66.74
N LEU A 7 8.70 -19.32 65.94
CA LEU A 7 8.80 -19.32 64.49
C LEU A 7 8.68 -17.88 64.00
N ALA A 8 9.73 -17.36 63.38
CA ALA A 8 9.68 -16.12 62.63
C ALA A 8 8.78 -16.31 61.40
N ALA A 9 7.67 -15.58 61.35
CA ALA A 9 6.83 -15.49 60.16
C ALA A 9 7.59 -14.69 59.08
N LEU A 10 8.05 -15.39 58.05
CA LEU A 10 8.64 -14.77 56.87
C LEU A 10 7.50 -14.12 56.06
N ALA A 11 7.35 -12.80 56.18
CA ALA A 11 6.46 -12.03 55.32
C ALA A 11 7.06 -12.00 53.90
N CYS A 12 6.65 -12.94 53.06
CA CYS A 12 6.90 -12.87 51.62
C CYS A 12 6.00 -11.74 51.07
N LEU A 13 6.59 -10.55 50.91
CA LEU A 13 5.94 -9.44 50.23
C LEU A 13 5.84 -9.81 48.74
N LEU A 14 4.75 -10.50 48.36
CA LEU A 14 4.35 -10.63 46.98
C LEU A 14 4.08 -9.20 46.48
N THR A 15 5.04 -8.62 45.78
CA THR A 15 4.76 -7.48 44.92
C THR A 15 3.83 -7.99 43.84
N LEU A 16 2.52 -7.85 44.03
CA LEU A 16 1.61 -7.80 42.90
C LEU A 16 2.09 -6.63 42.05
N SER A 17 2.95 -6.90 41.07
CA SER A 17 3.12 -6.00 39.93
C SER A 17 1.74 -5.94 39.31
N ARG A 18 0.99 -4.89 39.66
CA ARG A 18 -0.28 -4.53 39.05
C ARG A 18 -0.11 -4.80 37.55
N PRO A 19 -0.93 -5.64 36.91
CA PRO A 19 -0.94 -5.68 35.45
C PRO A 19 -1.17 -4.23 35.05
N GLY A 20 -0.15 -3.61 34.44
CA GLY A 20 -0.24 -2.24 33.98
C GLY A 20 -1.51 -2.16 33.18
N SER A 21 -2.46 -1.37 33.66
CA SER A 21 -3.65 -1.07 32.87
C SER A 21 -3.10 -0.45 31.59
N LEU A 22 -3.16 -1.19 30.48
CA LEU A 22 -2.92 -0.65 29.16
C LEU A 22 -3.97 0.45 28.98
N SER A 23 -3.59 1.68 29.31
CA SER A 23 -4.29 2.84 28.79
C SER A 23 -3.91 2.86 27.33
N ALA A 24 -4.77 2.28 26.48
CA ALA A 24 -4.75 2.58 25.07
C ALA A 24 -5.17 4.05 24.95
N GLY A 25 -4.22 4.95 25.18
CA GLY A 25 -4.44 6.38 25.01
C GLY A 25 -4.77 6.63 23.55
N LEU A 26 -5.95 7.21 23.29
CA LEU A 26 -6.32 7.64 21.96
C LEU A 26 -5.28 8.66 21.47
N THR A 27 -4.49 8.28 20.48
CA THR A 27 -3.54 9.19 19.83
C THR A 27 -4.09 9.56 18.47
N VAL A 28 -4.44 10.83 18.28
CA VAL A 28 -4.92 11.34 16.99
C VAL A 28 -3.70 11.58 16.08
N LEU A 29 -3.66 10.89 14.94
CA LEU A 29 -2.66 11.13 13.91
C LEU A 29 -2.86 12.51 13.30
N LYS A 30 -1.83 13.35 13.34
CA LYS A 30 -1.83 14.62 12.60
C LYS A 30 -1.55 14.32 11.12
N ALA A 31 -2.49 14.67 10.25
CA ALA A 31 -2.32 14.53 8.81
C ALA A 31 -1.10 15.36 8.34
N PRO A 32 -0.25 14.82 7.43
CA PRO A 32 0.80 15.58 6.77
C PRO A 32 0.25 16.79 6.01
N ALA A 33 1.13 17.75 5.68
CA ALA A 33 0.75 18.91 4.88
C ALA A 33 0.19 18.49 3.50
N GLY A 34 -0.77 19.25 2.99
CA GLY A 34 -1.40 19.00 1.69
C GLY A 34 -2.51 17.93 1.70
N CYS A 35 -2.76 17.30 2.84
CA CYS A 35 -3.87 16.36 2.95
C CYS A 35 -5.22 17.10 2.92
N VAL A 36 -6.16 16.53 2.19
CA VAL A 36 -7.53 17.03 2.04
C VAL A 36 -8.54 15.93 2.38
N SER A 37 -8.21 14.68 2.09
CA SER A 37 -9.02 13.50 2.40
C SER A 37 -8.15 12.43 3.11
N PHE A 38 -7.39 12.87 4.12
CA PHE A 38 -6.54 11.96 4.90
C PHE A 38 -7.37 10.85 5.54
N GLY A 39 -6.97 9.59 5.34
CA GLY A 39 -7.70 8.46 5.90
C GLY A 39 -8.89 8.01 5.05
N ALA A 40 -9.02 8.47 3.81
CA ALA A 40 -10.00 7.93 2.85
C ALA A 40 -9.85 6.41 2.67
N GLY A 41 -8.63 5.91 2.78
CA GLY A 41 -8.33 4.48 2.95
C GLY A 41 -7.28 4.27 4.04
N VAL A 42 -7.50 3.28 4.89
CA VAL A 42 -6.53 2.80 5.89
C VAL A 42 -6.42 1.30 5.76
N THR A 43 -5.21 0.79 5.58
CA THR A 43 -4.94 -0.65 5.45
C THR A 43 -3.87 -1.07 6.45
N ALA A 44 -4.21 -1.98 7.36
CA ALA A 44 -3.24 -2.54 8.30
C ALA A 44 -2.36 -3.59 7.59
N LEU A 45 -1.07 -3.59 7.91
CA LEU A 45 -0.11 -4.58 7.43
C LEU A 45 0.19 -5.62 8.53
N PRO A 46 0.50 -6.89 8.17
CA PRO A 46 0.77 -7.95 9.13
C PRO A 46 1.95 -7.69 10.07
N ASN A 47 2.89 -6.82 9.66
CA ASN A 47 4.05 -6.42 10.47
C ASN A 47 3.70 -5.34 11.52
N GLY A 48 2.45 -4.93 11.62
CA GLY A 48 1.98 -3.89 12.56
C GLY A 48 2.02 -2.47 11.99
N ASN A 49 2.64 -2.25 10.82
CA ASN A 49 2.55 -0.97 10.12
C ASN A 49 1.16 -0.78 9.50
N PHE A 50 0.89 0.42 8.99
CA PHE A 50 -0.35 0.67 8.27
C PHE A 50 -0.14 1.70 7.14
N VAL A 51 -0.95 1.56 6.11
CA VAL A 51 -0.95 2.43 4.93
C VAL A 51 -2.16 3.36 5.01
N VAL A 52 -1.95 4.64 4.75
CA VAL A 52 -3.01 5.64 4.66
C VAL A 52 -3.00 6.25 3.27
N THR A 53 -4.16 6.29 2.62
CA THR A 53 -4.32 6.94 1.31
C THR A 53 -5.09 8.26 1.45
N ASP A 54 -4.66 9.24 0.66
CA ASP A 54 -5.38 10.49 0.44
C ASP A 54 -5.37 10.80 -1.06
N ARG A 55 -6.45 10.43 -1.74
CA ARG A 55 -6.58 10.66 -3.20
C ARG A 55 -6.69 12.15 -3.54
N ALA A 56 -7.20 12.97 -2.62
CA ALA A 56 -7.35 14.41 -2.82
C ALA A 56 -6.10 15.20 -2.39
N TRP A 57 -5.01 14.53 -2.02
CA TRP A 57 -3.79 15.19 -1.60
C TRP A 57 -3.29 16.18 -2.66
N GLY A 58 -2.98 17.40 -2.21
CA GLY A 58 -2.55 18.52 -3.06
C GLY A 58 -3.67 19.18 -3.85
N ALA A 59 -4.94 18.86 -3.59
CA ALA A 59 -6.07 19.57 -4.18
C ALA A 59 -6.18 21.00 -3.64
N THR A 60 -6.66 21.90 -4.49
CA THR A 60 -7.07 23.26 -4.14
C THR A 60 -8.50 23.48 -4.62
N GLU A 61 -9.09 24.65 -4.36
CA GLU A 61 -10.42 25.00 -4.88
C GLU A 61 -10.50 24.97 -6.40
N THR A 62 -9.36 25.13 -7.10
CA THR A 62 -9.27 25.27 -8.56
C THR A 62 -8.49 24.17 -9.25
N SER A 63 -7.87 23.24 -8.49
CA SER A 63 -7.04 22.17 -9.02
C SER A 63 -7.36 20.85 -8.34
N PRO A 64 -7.58 19.76 -9.10
CA PRO A 64 -7.76 18.44 -8.51
C PRO A 64 -6.49 17.97 -7.78
N GLY A 65 -6.68 17.00 -6.88
CA GLY A 65 -5.60 16.36 -6.15
C GLY A 65 -4.71 15.50 -7.03
N ARG A 66 -3.45 15.35 -6.63
CA ARG A 66 -2.48 14.42 -7.22
C ARG A 66 -2.57 13.04 -6.55
N GLY A 67 -3.00 13.04 -5.29
CA GLY A 67 -3.04 11.85 -4.46
C GLY A 67 -1.71 11.56 -3.78
N ALA A 68 -1.79 10.95 -2.61
CA ALA A 68 -0.63 10.47 -1.85
C ALA A 68 -0.97 9.17 -1.10
N VAL A 69 0.05 8.33 -0.95
CA VAL A 69 0.01 7.11 -0.13
C VAL A 69 1.14 7.17 0.88
N PHE A 70 0.78 7.06 2.15
CA PHE A 70 1.69 7.15 3.29
C PHE A 70 1.81 5.78 3.95
N LEU A 71 3.03 5.29 4.14
CA LEU A 71 3.31 4.16 5.03
C LEU A 71 3.67 4.71 6.41
N TYR A 72 3.00 4.21 7.44
CA TYR A 72 3.24 4.59 8.83
C TYR A 72 3.76 3.41 9.64
N ASP A 73 4.68 3.73 10.55
CA ASP A 73 5.09 2.84 11.62
C ASP A 73 3.95 2.73 12.65
N GLY A 74 3.46 1.52 12.91
CA GLY A 74 2.32 1.29 13.80
C GLY A 74 2.59 1.56 15.27
N ALA A 75 3.86 1.51 15.70
CA ALA A 75 4.25 1.70 17.08
C ALA A 75 4.55 3.18 17.39
N THR A 76 5.23 3.86 16.48
CA THR A 76 5.69 5.24 16.65
C THR A 76 4.81 6.28 15.97
N LEU A 77 3.89 5.85 15.09
CA LEU A 77 2.98 6.69 14.32
C LEU A 77 3.70 7.69 13.39
N LYS A 78 4.97 7.44 13.07
CA LYS A 78 5.75 8.25 12.14
C LYS A 78 5.59 7.75 10.71
N VAL A 79 5.62 8.68 9.75
CA VAL A 79 5.68 8.34 8.34
C VAL A 79 7.02 7.68 8.03
N ILE A 80 6.96 6.47 7.47
CA ILE A 80 8.09 5.70 6.95
C ILE A 80 8.38 6.11 5.51
N SER A 81 7.34 6.19 4.67
CA SER A 81 7.47 6.49 3.25
C SER A 81 6.26 7.23 2.72
N THR A 82 6.46 7.99 1.63
CA THR A 82 5.41 8.70 0.91
C THR A 82 5.57 8.51 -0.58
N LEU A 83 4.53 7.99 -1.24
CA LEU A 83 4.36 7.96 -2.68
C LEU A 83 3.37 9.05 -3.10
N THR A 84 3.63 9.79 -4.17
CA THR A 84 2.76 10.86 -4.68
C THR A 84 2.46 10.74 -6.17
N GLY A 85 1.33 11.31 -6.60
CA GLY A 85 1.09 11.63 -8.00
C GLY A 85 1.93 12.82 -8.46
N GLY A 86 2.11 12.94 -9.77
CA GLY A 86 2.94 13.95 -10.42
C GLY A 86 2.16 15.11 -11.02
N ALA A 87 0.89 14.88 -11.37
CA ALA A 87 0.03 15.86 -11.99
C ALA A 87 -1.32 15.97 -11.24
N PRO A 88 -1.98 17.16 -11.27
CA PRO A 88 -3.36 17.27 -10.84
C PRO A 88 -4.26 16.28 -11.60
N GLY A 89 -5.11 15.57 -10.87
CA GLY A 89 -6.01 14.56 -11.46
C GLY A 89 -5.44 13.15 -11.49
N ASP A 90 -4.23 12.92 -10.98
CA ASP A 90 -3.67 11.57 -10.88
C ASP A 90 -4.39 10.68 -9.85
N PHE A 91 -4.95 11.29 -8.79
CA PHE A 91 -5.73 10.64 -7.73
C PHE A 91 -5.17 9.29 -7.26
N ILE A 92 -3.85 9.20 -7.07
CA ILE A 92 -3.17 7.93 -6.78
C ILE A 92 -3.63 7.30 -5.46
N GLY A 93 -3.40 6.00 -5.31
CA GLY A 93 -3.80 5.27 -4.10
C GLY A 93 -5.28 4.90 -4.08
N TYR A 94 -5.82 4.48 -5.23
CA TYR A 94 -7.21 4.06 -5.37
C TYR A 94 -7.52 2.81 -4.55
N SER A 95 -6.64 1.81 -4.61
CA SER A 95 -6.71 0.63 -3.75
C SER A 95 -5.32 0.18 -3.29
N VAL A 96 -5.29 -0.47 -2.14
CA VAL A 96 -4.10 -1.10 -1.57
C VAL A 96 -4.42 -2.57 -1.33
N THR A 97 -3.62 -3.46 -1.92
CA THR A 97 -3.74 -4.91 -1.75
C THR A 97 -2.54 -5.43 -0.99
N VAL A 98 -2.76 -6.04 0.17
CA VAL A 98 -1.71 -6.66 0.98
C VAL A 98 -1.37 -8.04 0.43
N LEU A 99 -0.08 -8.32 0.26
CA LEU A 99 0.43 -9.61 -0.19
C LEU A 99 0.69 -10.54 0.99
N THR A 100 0.72 -11.85 0.74
CA THR A 100 0.92 -12.86 1.79
C THR A 100 2.30 -12.78 2.47
N ASN A 101 3.28 -12.16 1.80
CA ASN A 101 4.62 -11.91 2.35
C ASN A 101 4.72 -10.60 3.17
N GLY A 102 3.61 -9.87 3.38
CA GLY A 102 3.56 -8.65 4.17
C GLY A 102 3.90 -7.36 3.41
N ASN A 103 4.30 -7.47 2.14
CA ASN A 103 4.41 -6.34 1.22
C ASN A 103 3.02 -5.96 0.68
N PHE A 104 2.94 -4.88 -0.10
CA PHE A 104 1.66 -4.43 -0.63
C PHE A 104 1.79 -3.83 -2.02
N VAL A 105 0.66 -3.80 -2.73
CA VAL A 105 0.54 -3.25 -4.07
C VAL A 105 -0.50 -2.14 -4.05
N ILE A 106 -0.14 -1.00 -4.61
CA ILE A 106 -0.98 0.17 -4.74
C ILE A 106 -1.45 0.24 -6.20
N THR A 107 -2.75 0.41 -6.42
CA THR A 107 -3.29 0.70 -7.75
C THR A 107 -3.70 2.16 -7.89
N SER A 108 -3.40 2.73 -9.04
CA SER A 108 -3.69 4.12 -9.39
C SER A 108 -4.23 4.17 -10.83
N PRO A 109 -5.47 3.72 -11.08
CA PRO A 109 -6.08 3.67 -12.40
C PRO A 109 -6.20 5.04 -13.08
N GLU A 110 -6.34 6.12 -12.31
CA GLU A 110 -6.52 7.48 -12.85
C GLU A 110 -5.21 8.18 -13.24
N TRP A 111 -4.07 7.61 -12.84
CA TRP A 111 -2.77 8.21 -13.03
C TRP A 111 -2.50 8.58 -14.50
N ASN A 112 -2.00 9.80 -14.72
CA ASN A 112 -1.55 10.34 -16.00
C ASN A 112 -2.59 10.23 -17.12
N GLY A 113 -3.80 10.73 -16.86
CA GLY A 113 -4.91 10.68 -17.81
C GLY A 113 -5.52 9.29 -17.93
N ARG A 114 -5.66 8.56 -16.81
CA ARG A 114 -6.18 7.19 -16.77
C ARG A 114 -5.34 6.17 -17.56
N ARG A 115 -4.04 6.44 -17.68
CA ARG A 115 -3.06 5.48 -18.19
C ARG A 115 -2.90 4.30 -17.24
N GLY A 116 -3.08 4.57 -15.94
CA GLY A 116 -3.01 3.59 -14.89
C GLY A 116 -1.57 3.29 -14.47
N ALA A 117 -1.40 3.10 -13.16
CA ALA A 117 -0.14 2.69 -12.56
C ALA A 117 -0.37 1.65 -11.47
N ILE A 118 0.59 0.74 -11.33
CA ILE A 118 0.68 -0.24 -10.27
C ILE A 118 2.03 -0.11 -9.61
N THR A 119 2.03 0.16 -8.31
CA THR A 119 3.25 0.36 -7.55
C THR A 119 3.33 -0.73 -6.48
N TRP A 120 4.36 -1.55 -6.55
CA TRP A 120 4.71 -2.45 -5.45
C TRP A 120 5.50 -1.69 -4.38
N ALA A 121 5.25 -2.01 -3.11
CA ALA A 121 5.91 -1.39 -1.98
C ALA A 121 6.27 -2.44 -0.91
N ASP A 122 7.46 -2.29 -0.35
CA ASP A 122 7.93 -3.08 0.79
C ASP A 122 7.11 -2.72 2.04
N GLY A 123 6.62 -3.70 2.80
CA GLY A 123 5.77 -3.44 3.97
C GLY A 123 6.47 -2.73 5.14
N ALA A 124 7.81 -2.77 5.18
CA ALA A 124 8.62 -2.16 6.22
C ALA A 124 9.31 -0.86 5.77
N LYS A 125 9.72 -0.77 4.50
CA LYS A 125 10.45 0.39 3.95
C LYS A 125 9.57 1.28 3.06
N GLY A 126 8.52 0.71 2.50
CA GLY A 126 7.63 1.35 1.54
C GLY A 126 8.29 1.63 0.19
N VAL A 127 7.72 2.62 -0.49
CA VAL A 127 8.19 3.19 -1.76
C VAL A 127 8.10 4.72 -1.64
N GLN A 128 8.99 5.44 -2.31
CA GLN A 128 9.10 6.90 -2.16
C GLN A 128 9.15 7.63 -3.49
N GLY A 129 8.66 8.87 -3.45
CA GLY A 129 8.71 9.81 -4.57
C GLY A 129 7.45 9.76 -5.43
N GLU A 130 7.59 10.32 -6.63
CA GLU A 130 6.51 10.37 -7.62
C GLU A 130 6.41 9.05 -8.39
N ILE A 131 5.19 8.63 -8.74
CA ILE A 131 4.98 7.48 -9.64
C ILE A 131 5.69 7.72 -10.97
N SER A 132 6.52 6.76 -11.39
CA SER A 132 7.19 6.75 -12.69
C SER A 132 7.47 5.32 -13.15
N ALA A 133 7.90 5.15 -14.41
CA ALA A 133 8.33 3.84 -14.92
C ALA A 133 9.50 3.23 -14.13
N ALA A 134 10.25 4.01 -13.34
CA ALA A 134 11.37 3.52 -12.54
C ALA A 134 10.94 2.80 -11.25
N ASN A 135 9.76 3.13 -10.72
CA ASN A 135 9.26 2.57 -9.44
C ASN A 135 7.89 1.90 -9.57
N SER A 136 7.25 2.00 -10.74
CA SER A 136 5.90 1.51 -10.97
C SER A 136 5.81 0.85 -12.33
N LEU A 137 4.91 -0.13 -12.42
CA LEU A 137 4.44 -0.66 -13.67
C LEU A 137 3.33 0.25 -14.20
N ILE A 138 3.55 0.90 -15.33
CA ILE A 138 2.65 1.92 -15.87
C ILE A 138 2.10 1.52 -17.24
N GLY A 139 0.87 1.92 -17.53
CA GLY A 139 0.33 1.83 -18.87
C GLY A 139 1.10 2.75 -19.84
N THR A 140 0.79 2.66 -21.13
CA THR A 140 1.44 3.46 -22.19
C THR A 140 0.52 4.53 -22.77
N MET A 141 -0.80 4.34 -22.71
CA MET A 141 -1.79 5.23 -23.33
C MET A 141 -2.88 5.66 -22.33
N PRO A 142 -3.28 6.94 -22.34
CA PRO A 142 -4.46 7.44 -21.63
C PRO A 142 -5.75 6.72 -22.03
N ALA A 143 -6.76 6.74 -21.17
CA ALA A 143 -8.09 6.16 -21.43
C ALA A 143 -9.20 7.20 -21.25
N GLU A 144 -10.23 7.12 -22.08
CA GLU A 144 -11.39 8.02 -21.99
C GLU A 144 -12.33 7.69 -20.82
N TRP A 145 -12.32 6.44 -20.34
CA TRP A 145 -13.23 5.93 -19.31
C TRP A 145 -12.45 5.47 -18.08
N PHE A 146 -13.09 5.54 -16.93
CA PHE A 146 -12.51 5.00 -15.70
C PHE A 146 -12.64 3.49 -15.71
N GLU A 147 -11.52 2.78 -15.53
CA GLU A 147 -11.53 1.35 -15.28
C GLU A 147 -10.66 1.00 -14.07
N PRO A 148 -11.16 0.15 -13.15
CA PRO A 148 -10.38 -0.29 -12.02
C PRO A 148 -9.25 -1.24 -12.47
N ILE A 149 -8.09 -1.09 -11.85
CA ILE A 149 -7.03 -2.09 -11.90
C ILE A 149 -7.28 -3.08 -10.77
N LEU A 150 -7.33 -4.36 -11.08
CA LEU A 150 -7.47 -5.43 -10.10
C LEU A 150 -6.11 -6.05 -9.79
N VAL A 151 -5.91 -6.41 -8.53
CA VAL A 151 -4.73 -7.15 -8.06
C VAL A 151 -5.20 -8.35 -7.26
N THR A 152 -4.69 -9.52 -7.64
CA THR A 152 -4.89 -10.77 -6.91
C THR A 152 -3.58 -11.16 -6.26
N ALA A 153 -3.53 -11.14 -4.92
CA ALA A 153 -2.39 -11.68 -4.19
C ALA A 153 -2.35 -13.21 -4.33
N LEU A 154 -1.17 -13.76 -4.56
CA LEU A 154 -0.95 -15.18 -4.69
C LEU A 154 -0.38 -15.77 -3.39
N PRO A 155 -0.64 -17.06 -3.09
CA PRO A 155 -0.14 -17.71 -1.88
C PRO A 155 1.38 -17.71 -1.74
N ASP A 156 2.11 -17.70 -2.86
CA ASP A 156 3.58 -17.69 -2.92
C ASP A 156 4.20 -16.31 -2.63
N GLY A 157 3.39 -15.30 -2.34
CA GLY A 157 3.83 -13.93 -2.07
C GLY A 157 3.90 -13.06 -3.32
N ASN A 158 3.69 -13.61 -4.52
CA ASN A 158 3.57 -12.83 -5.75
C ASN A 158 2.16 -12.28 -5.94
N TYR A 159 1.92 -11.62 -7.07
CA TYR A 159 0.60 -11.11 -7.41
C TYR A 159 0.35 -11.16 -8.92
N VAL A 160 -0.93 -11.12 -9.30
CA VAL A 160 -1.37 -10.98 -10.68
C VAL A 160 -2.20 -9.73 -10.78
N THR A 161 -1.90 -8.89 -11.76
CA THR A 161 -2.66 -7.69 -12.05
C THR A 161 -3.54 -7.90 -13.26
N GLN A 162 -4.70 -7.27 -13.26
CA GLN A 162 -5.59 -7.23 -14.40
C GLN A 162 -6.04 -5.79 -14.63
N CYS A 163 -5.86 -5.30 -15.85
CA CYS A 163 -6.44 -4.04 -16.28
C CYS A 163 -7.03 -4.22 -17.68
N SER A 164 -8.34 -4.02 -17.81
CA SER A 164 -9.07 -4.22 -19.07
C SER A 164 -8.87 -3.05 -20.04
N ALA A 165 -8.69 -1.82 -19.54
CA ALA A 165 -8.47 -0.62 -20.34
C ALA A 165 -7.09 -0.52 -21.01
N TRP A 166 -6.11 -1.32 -20.58
CA TRP A 166 -4.77 -1.24 -21.15
C TRP A 166 -4.73 -1.65 -22.63
N ASN A 167 -3.97 -0.89 -23.41
CA ASN A 167 -3.75 -1.09 -24.85
C ASN A 167 -5.04 -1.11 -25.68
N GLU A 168 -5.82 -0.02 -25.67
CA GLU A 168 -7.05 0.11 -26.46
C GLU A 168 -8.09 -0.98 -26.11
N PHE A 169 -8.34 -1.22 -24.82
CA PHE A 169 -9.30 -2.22 -24.33
C PHE A 169 -8.96 -3.68 -24.67
N ARG A 170 -7.72 -3.98 -25.06
CA ARG A 170 -7.27 -5.36 -25.28
C ARG A 170 -7.06 -6.13 -23.98
N GLY A 171 -6.95 -5.39 -22.86
CA GLY A 171 -6.68 -5.92 -21.54
C GLY A 171 -5.27 -6.48 -21.42
N ALA A 172 -4.73 -6.44 -20.20
CA ALA A 172 -3.56 -7.23 -19.86
C ALA A 172 -3.73 -7.88 -18.50
N VAL A 173 -3.24 -9.12 -18.42
CA VAL A 173 -2.97 -9.79 -17.17
C VAL A 173 -1.46 -9.89 -17.04
N THR A 174 -0.90 -9.25 -16.00
CA THR A 174 0.55 -9.15 -15.83
C THR A 174 0.96 -9.80 -14.50
N PRO A 175 1.84 -10.82 -14.51
CA PRO A 175 2.42 -11.34 -13.29
C PRO A 175 3.36 -10.29 -12.67
N GLY A 176 3.26 -10.13 -11.35
CA GLY A 176 4.06 -9.22 -10.56
C GLY A 176 4.92 -9.95 -9.52
N ASN A 177 6.16 -9.50 -9.36
CA ASN A 177 7.07 -10.05 -8.35
C ASN A 177 6.81 -9.39 -6.99
N GLY A 178 6.43 -10.17 -5.99
CA GLY A 178 6.09 -9.66 -4.66
C GLY A 178 7.26 -9.32 -3.74
N VAL A 179 8.50 -9.52 -4.18
CA VAL A 179 9.74 -9.28 -3.42
C VAL A 179 10.48 -8.05 -3.90
N SER A 180 10.56 -7.84 -5.22
CA SER A 180 11.24 -6.69 -5.83
C SER A 180 10.30 -5.71 -6.52
N GLY A 181 9.02 -6.07 -6.65
CA GLY A 181 8.10 -5.40 -7.54
C GLY A 181 8.37 -5.70 -9.01
N THR A 182 7.46 -5.21 -9.84
CA THR A 182 7.59 -5.14 -11.29
C THR A 182 7.42 -3.68 -11.69
N VAL A 183 8.33 -3.18 -12.53
CA VAL A 183 8.37 -1.77 -12.94
C VAL A 183 8.55 -1.66 -14.45
N GLY A 184 8.33 -0.47 -14.98
CA GLY A 184 8.48 -0.15 -16.40
C GLY A 184 7.13 0.05 -17.09
N GLU A 185 7.17 0.12 -18.41
CA GLU A 185 5.98 0.26 -19.23
C GLU A 185 5.42 -1.11 -19.63
N ILE A 186 4.09 -1.22 -19.67
CA ILE A 186 3.43 -2.42 -20.21
C ILE A 186 3.47 -2.37 -21.73
N SER A 187 4.58 -2.89 -22.26
CA SER A 187 4.76 -3.11 -23.69
C SER A 187 4.33 -4.54 -24.07
N ALA A 188 4.27 -4.80 -25.38
CA ALA A 188 3.94 -6.10 -25.95
C ALA A 188 4.83 -7.26 -25.46
N ALA A 189 6.00 -6.97 -24.90
CA ALA A 189 6.96 -7.97 -24.43
C ALA A 189 6.67 -8.48 -23.00
N SER A 190 5.83 -7.79 -22.23
CA SER A 190 5.61 -8.09 -20.80
C SER A 190 4.26 -8.75 -20.51
N ARG A 191 3.60 -9.34 -21.53
CA ARG A 191 2.22 -9.82 -21.47
C ARG A 191 2.06 -11.30 -21.82
N LEU A 192 1.11 -11.96 -21.17
CA LEU A 192 0.36 -13.10 -21.72
C LEU A 192 -0.93 -12.51 -22.33
N SER A 193 -0.89 -12.12 -23.61
CA SER A 193 -2.11 -11.69 -24.32
C SER A 193 -2.89 -12.91 -24.81
N ALA A 194 -4.20 -12.94 -24.60
CA ALA A 194 -5.10 -14.00 -25.08
C ALA A 194 -5.28 -14.04 -26.62
N TRP A 195 -4.58 -13.18 -27.37
CA TRP A 195 -4.62 -13.16 -28.82
C TRP A 195 -3.22 -12.94 -29.39
N ALA A 196 -2.42 -14.01 -29.45
CA ALA A 196 -1.42 -14.11 -30.49
C ALA A 196 -2.19 -14.35 -31.80
N ALA A 197 -2.31 -13.32 -32.64
CA ALA A 197 -2.69 -13.58 -34.02
C ALA A 197 -1.57 -14.43 -34.62
N GLU A 198 -1.82 -15.72 -34.81
CA GLU A 198 -1.04 -16.52 -35.76
C GLU A 198 -1.20 -15.85 -37.12
N GLU A 199 -0.20 -15.07 -37.54
CA GLU A 199 -0.03 -14.80 -38.95
C GLU A 199 0.37 -16.12 -39.60
N SER A 200 -0.62 -16.82 -40.17
CA SER A 200 -0.40 -17.95 -41.06
C SER A 200 0.44 -17.46 -42.26
N PRO A 201 1.57 -18.12 -42.59
CA PRO A 201 2.32 -17.78 -43.79
C PRO A 201 1.47 -18.12 -45.02
N ARG A 202 1.36 -17.17 -45.96
CA ARG A 202 0.99 -17.45 -47.35
C ARG A 202 2.26 -17.54 -48.18
#